data_AF-W4VPU1-F1
#
_entry.id   AF-W4VPU1-F1
#
_cell.length_a   1.000
_cell.length_b   1.000
_cell.length_c   1.000
_cell.angle_alpha   90.00
_cell.angle_beta   90.00
_cell.angle_gamma   90.00
#
_symmetry.space_group_name_H-M   'P 1'
#
loop_
_entity.id
_entity.type
_entity.pdbx_description
1 polymer ?
#
loop_
_entity_poly.entity_id
_entity_poly.type
_entity_poly.pdbx_seq_one_letter_code
_entity_poly.pdbx_strand_id
1 'polypeptide(L)'
;METTKVKERIFLSSPHMSDEGYEMQYVKEAFDTNWIAPLGENVNGFERELAEKVGSKAAAALSSGTAAIHLALKAAGVGEGGYCILSNTHFLCYCKSDYLSKCDTCFYR
;
A
#
# COMPACT_ATOMS: atom_id res chain seq x y z
N MET A 1 27.69 4.68 -42.18
CA MET A 1 27.10 5.16 -40.90
C MET A 1 26.22 4.04 -40.39
N GLU A 2 26.70 3.30 -39.41
CA GLU A 2 26.02 2.15 -38.83
C GLU A 2 25.07 2.65 -37.74
N THR A 3 23.77 2.48 -37.95
CA THR A 3 22.74 2.89 -36.98
C THR A 3 22.70 1.88 -35.85
N THR A 4 23.30 2.20 -34.72
CA THR A 4 23.24 1.39 -33.50
C THR A 4 21.79 1.33 -33.02
N LYS A 5 21.14 0.18 -33.21
CA LYS A 5 19.79 -0.10 -32.73
C LYS A 5 19.81 -0.04 -31.20
N VAL A 6 19.26 1.02 -30.61
CA VAL A 6 19.12 1.14 -29.15
C VAL A 6 18.31 -0.07 -28.67
N LYS A 7 18.89 -0.91 -27.81
CA LYS A 7 18.14 -1.99 -27.14
C LYS A 7 16.98 -1.34 -26.40
N GLU A 8 15.75 -1.67 -26.77
CA GLU A 8 14.57 -1.26 -26.01
C GLU A 8 14.76 -1.67 -24.55
N ARG A 9 14.64 -0.70 -23.64
CA ARG A 9 14.82 -0.93 -22.21
C ARG A 9 13.61 -1.72 -21.71
N ILE A 10 13.84 -2.96 -21.29
CA ILE A 10 12.80 -3.77 -20.64
C ILE A 10 12.66 -3.28 -19.21
N PHE A 11 11.50 -2.71 -18.89
CA PHE A 11 11.15 -2.30 -17.53
C PHE A 11 10.55 -3.48 -16.76
N LEU A 12 10.90 -3.61 -15.48
CA LEU A 12 10.42 -4.71 -14.64
C LEU A 12 8.95 -4.52 -14.21
N SER A 13 8.56 -3.28 -13.92
CA SER A 13 7.26 -2.94 -13.33
C SER A 13 6.81 -1.54 -13.74
N SER A 14 6.65 -1.30 -15.04
CA SER A 14 6.08 -0.05 -15.53
C SER A 14 4.62 0.05 -15.11
N PRO A 15 4.15 1.23 -14.65
CA PRO A 15 2.73 1.44 -14.42
C PRO A 15 1.97 1.26 -15.73
N HIS A 16 0.87 0.52 -15.68
CA HIS A 16 -0.05 0.34 -16.80
C HIS A 16 -1.29 1.21 -16.55
N MET A 17 -1.64 2.03 -17.53
CA MET A 17 -2.90 2.76 -17.56
C MET A 17 -3.78 2.06 -18.60
N SER A 18 -5.03 1.79 -18.25
CA SER A 18 -5.97 1.12 -19.15
C SER A 18 -6.22 1.91 -20.44
N ASP A 19 -6.52 1.21 -21.54
CA ASP A 19 -6.86 1.84 -22.83
C ASP A 19 -8.20 2.60 -22.75
N GLU A 20 -9.07 2.17 -21.83
CA GLU A 20 -10.35 2.81 -21.50
C GLU A 20 -10.18 4.15 -20.76
N GLY A 21 -9.01 4.40 -20.16
CA GLY A 21 -8.63 5.69 -19.59
C GLY A 21 -9.39 6.11 -18.34
N TYR A 22 -10.05 5.17 -17.66
CA TYR A 22 -10.83 5.45 -16.45
C TYR A 22 -9.99 6.11 -15.35
N GLU A 23 -8.72 5.75 -15.21
CA GLU A 23 -7.83 6.32 -14.20
C GLU A 23 -7.69 7.84 -14.35
N MET A 24 -7.56 8.32 -15.60
CA MET A 24 -7.48 9.76 -15.86
C MET A 24 -8.82 10.46 -15.61
N GLN A 25 -9.94 9.78 -15.90
CA GLN A 25 -11.28 10.32 -15.65
C GLN A 25 -11.52 10.52 -14.15
N TYR A 26 -11.21 9.54 -13.31
CA TYR A 26 -11.36 9.66 -11.85
C TYR A 26 -10.44 10.72 -11.24
N VAL A 27 -9.21 10.85 -11.77
CA VAL A 27 -8.31 11.95 -11.37
C VAL A 27 -8.93 13.29 -11.73
N LYS A 28 -9.42 13.46 -12.96
CA LYS A 28 -10.06 14.70 -13.40
C LYS A 28 -11.31 15.02 -12.57
N GLU A 29 -12.14 14.04 -12.28
CA GLU A 29 -13.32 14.19 -11.43
C GLU A 29 -12.97 14.66 -10.01
N ALA A 30 -11.91 14.12 -9.42
CA ALA A 30 -11.45 14.56 -8.09
C ALA A 30 -11.05 16.05 -8.09
N PHE A 31 -10.40 16.53 -9.17
CA PHE A 31 -10.09 17.94 -9.35
C PHE A 31 -11.35 18.80 -9.61
N ASP A 32 -12.23 18.36 -10.50
CA ASP A 32 -13.47 19.07 -10.88
C ASP A 32 -14.42 19.24 -9.68
N THR A 33 -14.48 18.24 -8.81
CA THR A 33 -15.33 18.23 -7.61
C THR A 33 -14.65 18.88 -6.38
N ASN A 34 -13.40 19.32 -6.52
CA ASN A 34 -12.56 19.89 -5.45
C ASN A 34 -12.36 18.95 -4.25
N TRP A 35 -12.51 17.64 -4.46
CA TRP A 35 -12.24 16.60 -3.48
C TRP A 35 -10.82 16.04 -3.68
N ILE A 36 -9.83 16.91 -3.48
CA ILE A 36 -8.39 16.60 -3.65
C ILE A 36 -7.78 16.07 -2.34
N ALA A 37 -8.45 16.30 -1.22
CA ALA A 37 -8.07 15.82 0.10
C ALA A 37 -8.46 14.34 0.28
N PRO A 38 -7.86 13.58 1.22
CA PRO A 38 -8.00 12.12 1.34
C PRO A 38 -9.40 11.59 1.69
N LEU A 39 -10.40 12.46 1.84
CA LEU A 39 -11.80 12.08 1.98
C LEU A 39 -12.47 12.38 0.64
N GLY A 40 -13.35 11.50 0.16
CA GLY A 40 -14.07 11.72 -1.10
C GLY A 40 -14.76 10.46 -1.58
N GLU A 41 -15.70 10.62 -2.52
CA GLU A 41 -16.52 9.50 -3.01
C GLU A 41 -15.69 8.41 -3.68
N ASN A 42 -14.61 8.78 -4.38
CA ASN A 42 -13.68 7.85 -4.99
C ASN A 42 -13.01 6.92 -3.95
N VAL A 43 -12.68 7.46 -2.77
CA VAL A 43 -12.07 6.67 -1.68
C VAL A 43 -13.12 5.76 -1.03
N ASN A 44 -14.33 6.26 -0.78
CA ASN A 44 -15.43 5.47 -0.23
C ASN A 44 -15.80 4.30 -1.15
N GLY A 45 -15.86 4.56 -2.47
CA GLY A 45 -16.11 3.55 -3.49
C GLY A 45 -15.01 2.49 -3.50
N PHE A 46 -13.74 2.92 -3.49
CA PHE A 46 -12.60 2.02 -3.43
C PHE A 46 -12.61 1.13 -2.18
N GLU A 47 -12.88 1.68 -1.00
CA GLU A 47 -12.97 0.90 0.24
C GLU A 47 -14.09 -0.15 0.19
N ARG A 48 -15.27 0.22 -0.31
CA ARG A 48 -16.41 -0.70 -0.46
C ARG A 48 -16.08 -1.83 -1.43
N GLU A 49 -15.64 -1.49 -2.64
CA GLU A 49 -15.33 -2.47 -3.69
C GLU A 49 -14.18 -3.39 -3.27
N LEU A 50 -13.15 -2.85 -2.60
CA LEU A 50 -12.05 -3.64 -2.09
C LEU A 50 -12.50 -4.61 -0.99
N ALA A 51 -13.34 -4.13 -0.04
CA ALA A 51 -13.88 -4.97 1.03
C ALA A 51 -14.72 -6.12 0.46
N GLU A 52 -15.59 -5.84 -0.52
CA GLU A 52 -16.38 -6.85 -1.23
C GLU A 52 -15.48 -7.84 -1.99
N LYS A 53 -14.46 -7.33 -2.69
CA LYS A 53 -13.53 -8.15 -3.48
C LYS A 53 -12.75 -9.15 -2.65
N VAL A 54 -12.32 -8.76 -1.44
CA VAL A 54 -11.54 -9.63 -0.54
C VAL A 54 -12.41 -10.38 0.48
N GLY A 55 -13.71 -10.11 0.54
CA GLY A 55 -14.64 -10.72 1.49
C GLY A 55 -14.47 -10.22 2.93
N SER A 56 -13.97 -9.00 3.13
CA SER A 56 -13.86 -8.37 4.45
C SER A 56 -15.15 -7.62 4.80
N LYS A 57 -15.41 -7.43 6.10
CA LYS A 57 -16.55 -6.62 6.58
C LYS A 57 -16.37 -5.12 6.31
N ALA A 58 -15.11 -4.68 6.22
CA ALA A 58 -14.74 -3.29 5.98
C ALA A 58 -13.32 -3.22 5.41
N ALA A 59 -12.99 -2.10 4.76
CA ALA A 59 -11.64 -1.74 4.36
C ALA A 59 -11.38 -0.28 4.74
N ALA A 60 -10.10 0.06 4.93
CA ALA A 60 -9.65 1.43 5.21
C ALA A 60 -8.50 1.77 4.26
N ALA A 61 -8.69 2.78 3.42
CA ALA A 61 -7.69 3.28 2.48
C ALA A 61 -6.67 4.14 3.22
N LEU A 62 -5.40 3.88 2.96
CA LEU A 62 -4.28 4.57 3.61
C LEU A 62 -3.25 4.97 2.56
N SER A 63 -2.37 5.90 2.92
CA SER A 63 -1.37 6.46 2.01
C SER A 63 -0.34 5.44 1.49
N SER A 64 -0.15 4.31 2.19
CA SER A 64 0.78 3.25 1.81
C SER A 64 0.48 1.95 2.54
N GLY A 65 0.96 0.82 2.00
CA GLY A 65 0.89 -0.49 2.67
C GLY A 65 1.68 -0.51 4.00
N THR A 66 2.76 0.26 4.08
CA THR A 66 3.54 0.51 5.30
C THR A 66 2.64 1.11 6.39
N ALA A 67 1.91 2.19 6.10
CA ALA A 67 0.96 2.78 7.05
C ALA A 67 -0.17 1.80 7.45
N ALA A 68 -0.64 0.97 6.51
CA ALA A 68 -1.67 -0.03 6.77
C ALA A 68 -1.23 -1.09 7.78
N ILE A 69 -0.04 -1.66 7.60
CA ILE A 69 0.51 -2.64 8.55
C ILE A 69 0.72 -2.00 9.94
N HIS A 70 1.22 -0.77 9.98
CA HIS A 70 1.43 -0.06 11.24
C HIS A 70 0.11 0.16 12.01
N LEU A 71 -0.94 0.59 11.32
CA LEU A 71 -2.25 0.80 11.94
C LEU A 71 -2.87 -0.51 12.37
N ALA A 72 -2.73 -1.57 11.55
CA ALA A 72 -3.23 -2.91 11.87
C ALA A 72 -2.57 -3.47 13.15
N LEU A 73 -1.25 -3.32 13.31
CA LEU A 73 -0.54 -3.75 14.53
C LEU A 73 -1.00 -2.97 15.76
N LYS A 74 -1.19 -1.65 15.62
CA LYS A 74 -1.74 -0.84 16.71
C LYS A 74 -3.18 -1.25 17.07
N ALA A 75 -4.03 -1.51 16.08
CA ALA A 75 -5.40 -1.95 16.29
C ALA A 75 -5.48 -3.35 16.93
N ALA A 76 -4.51 -4.22 16.64
CA ALA A 76 -4.37 -5.53 17.28
C ALA A 76 -3.82 -5.46 18.72
N GLY A 77 -3.49 -4.26 19.22
CA GLY A 77 -2.98 -4.07 20.59
C GLY A 77 -1.51 -4.43 20.76
N VAL A 78 -0.74 -4.51 19.67
CA VAL A 78 0.70 -4.76 19.74
C VAL A 78 1.40 -3.53 20.31
N GLY A 79 2.06 -3.70 21.45
CA GLY A 79 2.75 -2.64 22.18
C GLY A 79 4.06 -3.13 22.80
N GLU A 80 4.53 -2.44 23.85
CA GLU A 80 5.79 -2.82 24.53
C GLU A 80 5.70 -4.24 25.09
N GLY A 81 6.67 -5.10 24.76
CA GLY A 81 6.68 -6.51 25.17
C GLY A 81 5.73 -7.42 24.38
N GLY A 82 5.06 -6.90 23.34
CA GLY A 82 4.33 -7.70 22.36
C GLY A 82 5.26 -8.35 21.33
N TYR A 83 4.95 -9.58 20.93
CA TYR A 83 5.73 -10.33 19.94
C TYR A 83 4.95 -10.42 18.62
N CYS A 84 5.61 -10.08 17.51
CA CYS A 84 5.12 -10.37 16.16
C CYS A 84 6.07 -11.34 15.48
N ILE A 85 5.52 -12.42 14.91
CA ILE A 85 6.27 -13.40 14.14
C ILE A 85 6.25 -12.97 12.68
N LEU A 86 7.42 -12.78 12.09
CA LEU A 86 7.62 -12.42 10.69
C LEU A 86 8.49 -13.49 10.02
N SER A 87 8.30 -13.71 8.71
CA SER A 87 9.23 -14.56 7.97
C SER A 87 10.48 -13.75 7.58
N ASN A 88 11.63 -14.43 7.52
CA ASN A 88 12.92 -13.85 7.18
C ASN A 88 13.05 -13.36 5.71
N THR A 89 12.02 -13.54 4.88
CA THR A 89 12.05 -13.25 3.44
C THR A 89 11.12 -12.12 3.00
N HIS A 90 10.46 -11.43 3.94
CA HIS A 90 9.57 -10.31 3.60
C HIS A 90 10.34 -8.98 3.46
N PHE A 91 9.89 -8.17 2.51
CA PHE A 91 10.55 -6.93 2.07
C PHE A 91 10.47 -5.76 3.07
N LEU A 92 9.68 -5.87 4.16
CA LEU A 92 9.43 -4.76 5.08
C LEU A 92 9.37 -5.23 6.55
N CYS A 93 10.26 -4.69 7.38
CA CYS A 93 10.26 -4.82 8.84
C CYS A 93 9.72 -3.52 9.46
N TYR A 94 8.58 -3.59 10.17
CA TYR A 94 8.06 -2.45 10.93
C TYR A 94 8.57 -2.51 12.37
N CYS A 95 9.81 -2.07 12.60
CA CYS A 95 10.26 -1.73 13.95
C CYS A 95 10.58 -0.24 13.95
N LYS A 96 9.66 0.58 14.46
CA LYS A 96 9.91 2.00 14.65
C LYS A 96 10.90 2.16 15.83
N SER A 97 11.83 3.10 15.69
CA SER A 97 13.00 3.32 16.54
C SER A 97 12.77 3.50 18.05
N ASP A 98 11.53 3.69 18.53
CA ASP A 98 11.22 3.85 19.96
C ASP A 98 11.01 2.51 20.70
N TYR A 99 10.90 1.38 19.97
CA TYR A 99 10.71 0.04 20.55
C TYR A 99 11.94 -0.88 20.38
N LEU A 100 13.03 -0.34 19.80
CA LEU A 100 14.20 -1.11 19.38
C LEU A 100 15.01 -1.71 20.54
N SER A 101 14.78 -1.26 21.77
CA SER A 101 15.50 -1.78 22.94
C SER A 101 14.89 -3.06 23.54
N LYS A 102 13.68 -3.48 23.12
CA LYS A 102 12.99 -4.64 23.72
C LYS A 102 12.11 -5.46 22.79
N CYS A 103 11.99 -5.14 21.50
CA CYS A 103 11.41 -6.09 20.55
C CYS A 103 12.43 -7.21 20.30
N ASP A 104 12.42 -8.22 21.17
CA ASP A 104 13.06 -9.50 20.89
C ASP A 104 12.46 -10.00 19.58
N THR A 105 13.26 -9.89 18.52
CA THR A 105 12.89 -10.32 17.20
C THR A 105 12.73 -11.84 17.27
N CYS A 106 11.49 -12.33 17.34
CA CYS A 106 11.20 -13.75 17.32
C CYS A 106 11.51 -14.30 15.93
N PHE A 107 12.77 -14.68 15.75
CA PHE A 107 13.19 -15.57 14.69
C PHE A 107 12.45 -16.91 14.86
N TYR A 108 11.93 -17.42 13.75
CA TYR A 108 11.54 -18.82 13.61
C TYR A 108 12.72 -19.66 14.10
N ARG A 109 12.57 -20.37 15.22
CA ARG A 109 13.55 -21.33 15.71
C ARG A 109 13.05 -22.73 15.41
#